data_AF-A0AAX4HVE1-F1
#
_entry.id   AF-A0AAX4HVE1-F1
#
_cell.length_a   1.000
_cell.length_b   1.000
_cell.length_c   1.000
_cell.angle_alpha   90.00
_cell.angle_beta   90.00
_cell.angle_gamma   90.00
#
_symmetry.space_group_name_H-M   'P 1'
#
loop_
_entity.id
_entity.type
_entity.pdbx_description
1 polymer ?
#
loop_
_entity_poly.entity_id
_entity_poly.type
_entity_poly.pdbx_seq_one_letter_code
_entity_poly.pdbx_strand_id
1 'polypeptide(L)'
;MNWKWLILISAIACSSNDPTPYQKAKKGRGFDDREEDGIRISNFRANSYTKVANARLYAEFHAIENCKNEAGRTANILDIYDRTEAKEITRTTGSAFGPTYYGGYGMYPYYSRYSTFGVGASFNTISTDTWNETLVYPNIDVLYTCEAEVWRPKVMFREVPADEMKHLVKDLKGGLQVQKVIADSPNHNVLDEGDIILRANGVRIDRVYQLIHLFSDKSRQVKVEFLREGQKKTATLKSDNVTSFVGEAEKKIIGDACKKKDVKENKLCKN
;
A
#
# COMPACT_ATOMS: atom_id res chain seq x y z
N MET A 1 28.87 15.47 -45.47
CA MET A 1 28.92 14.40 -44.46
C MET A 1 28.57 15.01 -43.12
N ASN A 2 27.33 14.83 -42.64
CA ASN A 2 26.84 15.43 -41.40
C ASN A 2 26.94 14.43 -40.25
N TRP A 3 27.86 14.70 -39.33
CA TRP A 3 28.13 13.89 -38.14
C TRP A 3 27.00 14.09 -37.13
N LYS A 4 26.14 13.09 -36.98
CA LYS A 4 25.11 13.04 -35.93
C LYS A 4 25.81 12.87 -34.57
N TRP A 5 25.62 13.85 -33.69
CA TRP A 5 25.99 13.77 -32.29
C TRP A 5 25.11 12.73 -31.58
N LEU A 6 25.69 11.58 -31.26
CA LEU A 6 25.11 10.59 -30.34
C LEU A 6 25.44 11.03 -28.92
N ILE A 7 24.55 11.79 -28.29
CA ILE A 7 24.61 12.06 -26.85
C ILE A 7 24.17 10.77 -26.16
N LEU A 8 25.15 9.98 -25.74
CA LEU A 8 24.94 8.82 -24.88
C LEU A 8 24.57 9.34 -23.49
N ILE A 9 23.26 9.50 -23.22
CA ILE A 9 22.78 9.81 -21.86
C ILE A 9 22.91 8.52 -21.04
N SER A 10 24.05 8.37 -20.38
CA SER A 10 24.24 7.38 -19.32
C SER A 10 23.31 7.74 -18.17
N ALA A 11 22.08 7.22 -18.20
CA ALA A 11 21.15 7.31 -17.08
C ALA A 11 21.69 6.42 -15.95
N ILE A 12 22.65 6.94 -15.19
CA ILE A 12 23.06 6.35 -13.91
C ILE A 12 21.84 6.47 -13.01
N ALA A 13 21.07 5.39 -12.92
CA ALA A 13 19.97 5.28 -11.98
C ALA A 13 20.58 5.16 -10.58
N CYS A 14 20.89 6.31 -9.96
CA CYS A 14 21.21 6.38 -8.54
C CYS A 14 19.96 5.94 -7.76
N SER A 15 19.90 4.65 -7.43
CA SER A 15 19.00 4.15 -6.40
C SER A 15 19.44 4.77 -5.09
N SER A 16 18.67 5.73 -4.56
CA SER A 16 18.92 6.27 -3.23
C SER A 16 18.79 5.16 -2.21
N ASN A 17 19.75 5.05 -1.30
CA ASN A 17 19.70 4.12 -0.16
C ASN A 17 18.74 4.60 0.95
N ASP A 18 18.11 5.76 0.77
CA ASP A 18 17.20 6.34 1.74
C ASP A 18 15.75 5.84 1.54
N PRO A 19 14.95 5.76 2.62
CA PRO A 19 13.51 5.52 2.53
C PRO A 19 12.83 6.49 1.56
N THR A 20 11.72 6.05 0.97
CA THR A 20 10.92 6.92 0.10
C THR A 20 10.28 7.99 0.97
N PRO A 21 10.60 9.28 0.73
CA PRO A 21 10.00 10.35 1.52
C PRO A 21 8.52 10.46 1.18
N TYR A 22 7.76 11.05 2.11
CA TYR A 22 6.37 11.40 1.88
C TYR A 22 6.28 12.52 0.83
N GLN A 23 5.99 12.16 -0.41
CA GLN A 23 5.94 13.10 -1.54
C GLN A 23 5.04 12.57 -2.66
N LYS A 24 4.61 13.48 -3.53
CA LYS A 24 3.83 13.15 -4.73
C LYS A 24 4.62 12.20 -5.63
N ALA A 25 3.91 11.29 -6.30
CA ALA A 25 4.50 10.28 -7.16
C ALA A 25 5.50 10.88 -8.16
N LYS A 26 6.76 10.44 -8.08
CA LYS A 26 7.84 10.78 -9.02
C LYS A 26 8.63 9.52 -9.36
N LYS A 27 8.75 9.22 -10.65
CA LYS A 27 9.38 7.98 -11.14
C LYS A 27 8.77 6.71 -10.52
N GLY A 28 7.44 6.69 -10.35
CA GLY A 28 6.69 5.54 -9.82
C GLY A 28 6.77 5.31 -8.30
N ARG A 29 7.32 6.26 -7.53
CA ARG A 29 7.40 6.22 -6.05
C ARG A 29 6.75 7.46 -5.45
N GLY A 30 6.09 7.33 -4.30
CA GLY A 30 5.31 8.39 -3.65
C GLY A 30 3.80 8.10 -3.67
N PHE A 31 2.99 9.13 -3.41
CA PHE A 31 1.53 9.02 -3.44
C PHE A 31 0.93 9.39 -4.81
N ASP A 32 -0.11 8.66 -5.19
CA ASP A 32 -0.94 8.88 -6.38
C ASP A 32 -2.42 8.69 -5.99
N ASP A 33 -3.28 9.58 -6.48
CA ASP A 33 -4.71 9.58 -6.15
C ASP A 33 -5.55 9.27 -7.38
N ARG A 34 -6.60 8.47 -7.20
CA ARG A 34 -7.64 8.25 -8.21
C ARG A 34 -9.02 8.11 -7.56
N GLU A 35 -10.06 8.21 -8.36
CA GLU A 35 -11.45 8.06 -7.92
C GLU A 35 -12.19 7.07 -8.82
N GLU A 36 -12.89 6.13 -8.22
CA GLU A 36 -13.65 5.06 -8.89
C GLU A 36 -15.02 4.94 -8.19
N ASP A 37 -16.11 5.12 -8.92
CA ASP A 37 -17.49 5.02 -8.41
C ASP A 37 -17.78 5.87 -7.16
N GLY A 38 -17.16 7.06 -7.06
CA GLY A 38 -17.32 7.96 -5.91
C GLY A 38 -16.50 7.55 -4.67
N ILE A 39 -15.67 6.51 -4.79
CA ILE A 39 -14.68 6.10 -3.78
C ILE A 39 -13.31 6.62 -4.21
N ARG A 40 -12.62 7.29 -3.30
CA ARG A 40 -11.26 7.77 -3.53
C ARG A 40 -10.25 6.72 -3.11
N ILE A 41 -9.18 6.63 -3.88
CA ILE A 41 -8.10 5.68 -3.69
C ILE A 41 -6.80 6.46 -3.62
N SER A 42 -6.16 6.43 -2.45
CA SER A 42 -4.80 6.94 -2.26
C SER A 42 -3.84 5.77 -2.32
N ASN A 43 -2.97 5.74 -3.32
CA ASN A 43 -1.95 4.73 -3.50
C ASN A 43 -0.58 5.28 -3.07
N PHE A 44 0.11 4.59 -2.16
CA PHE A 44 1.49 4.92 -1.79
C PHE A 44 2.45 3.81 -2.20
N ARG A 45 3.39 4.15 -3.11
CA ARG A 45 4.45 3.25 -3.58
C ARG A 45 5.79 3.63 -2.99
N ALA A 46 6.40 2.70 -2.28
CA ALA A 46 7.68 2.92 -1.63
C ALA A 46 8.80 2.05 -2.24
N ASN A 47 10.04 2.47 -2.04
CA ASN A 47 11.23 1.67 -2.33
C ASN A 47 11.49 0.62 -1.24
N SER A 48 12.49 -0.23 -1.49
CA SER A 48 12.87 -1.34 -0.61
C SER A 48 13.34 -0.95 0.79
N TYR A 49 13.71 0.32 1.01
CA TYR A 49 14.17 0.82 2.30
C TYR A 49 13.03 1.32 3.19
N THR A 50 11.82 1.45 2.66
CA THR A 50 10.66 1.91 3.42
C THR A 50 9.98 0.73 4.08
N LYS A 51 9.81 0.77 5.40
CA LYS A 51 9.06 -0.27 6.12
C LYS A 51 7.58 -0.25 5.71
N VAL A 52 6.98 -1.43 5.52
CA VAL A 52 5.54 -1.58 5.18
C VAL A 52 4.63 -0.77 6.11
N ALA A 53 4.89 -0.82 7.42
CA ALA A 53 4.13 -0.05 8.41
C ALA A 53 4.21 1.48 8.19
N ASN A 54 5.36 2.00 7.77
CA ASN A 54 5.49 3.43 7.45
C ASN A 54 4.77 3.77 6.14
N ALA A 55 4.86 2.90 5.13
CA ALA A 55 4.16 3.09 3.86
C ALA A 55 2.65 3.12 4.06
N ARG A 56 2.12 2.21 4.90
CA ARG A 56 0.70 2.21 5.30
C ARG A 56 0.31 3.50 6.02
N LEU A 57 1.08 3.91 7.02
CA LEU A 57 0.84 5.15 7.75
C LEU A 57 0.84 6.37 6.81
N TYR A 58 1.74 6.42 5.83
CA TYR A 58 1.79 7.48 4.83
C TYR A 58 0.57 7.48 3.90
N ALA A 59 0.09 6.31 3.48
CA ALA A 59 -1.11 6.19 2.66
C ALA A 59 -2.37 6.62 3.41
N GLU A 60 -2.53 6.18 4.67
CA GLU A 60 -3.64 6.55 5.55
C GLU A 60 -3.60 8.06 5.87
N PHE A 61 -2.42 8.61 6.19
CA PHE A 61 -2.25 10.03 6.45
C PHE A 61 -2.60 10.89 5.24
N HIS A 62 -2.22 10.46 4.03
CA HIS A 62 -2.56 11.21 2.81
C HIS A 62 -4.07 11.21 2.52
N ALA A 63 -4.77 10.11 2.77
CA ALA A 63 -6.23 10.07 2.68
C ALA A 63 -6.88 11.10 3.64
N ILE A 64 -6.37 11.19 4.88
CA ILE A 64 -6.83 12.19 5.86
C ILE A 64 -6.51 13.61 5.39
N GLU A 65 -5.30 13.86 4.89
CA GLU A 65 -4.88 15.15 4.34
C GLU A 65 -5.83 15.64 3.25
N ASN A 66 -6.14 14.78 2.28
CA ASN A 66 -7.04 15.10 1.19
C ASN A 66 -8.43 15.51 1.69
N CYS A 67 -8.99 14.81 2.67
CA CYS A 67 -10.29 15.19 3.24
C CYS A 67 -10.25 16.46 4.09
N LYS A 68 -9.17 16.71 4.85
CA LYS A 68 -9.04 17.95 5.64
C LYS A 68 -8.91 19.19 4.76
N ASN A 69 -8.30 19.06 3.59
CA ASN A 69 -8.23 20.15 2.61
C ASN A 69 -9.61 20.49 2.00
N GLU A 70 -10.56 19.55 2.02
CA GLU A 70 -11.93 19.75 1.52
C GLU A 70 -12.91 20.20 2.62
N ALA A 71 -12.67 21.40 3.15
CA ALA A 71 -13.49 21.99 4.21
C ALA A 71 -13.48 21.20 5.54
N GLY A 72 -12.36 20.55 5.87
CA GLY A 72 -12.18 19.91 7.17
C GLY A 72 -13.01 18.64 7.39
N ARG A 73 -13.42 17.97 6.31
CA ARG A 73 -14.19 16.72 6.37
C ARG A 73 -13.41 15.59 7.06
N THR A 74 -14.15 14.57 7.46
CA THR A 74 -13.60 13.33 8.04
C THR A 74 -13.34 12.33 6.92
N ALA A 75 -12.14 11.76 6.89
CA ALA A 75 -11.75 10.65 6.04
C ALA A 75 -12.33 9.35 6.60
N ASN A 76 -13.39 8.90 5.93
CA ASN A 76 -14.03 7.63 6.19
C ASN A 76 -13.24 6.52 5.47
N ILE A 77 -12.18 6.01 6.08
CA ILE A 77 -11.36 4.92 5.51
C ILE A 77 -12.22 3.65 5.45
N LEU A 78 -12.49 3.17 4.24
CA LEU A 78 -13.35 2.03 3.97
C LEU A 78 -12.57 0.71 4.01
N ASP A 79 -11.38 0.69 3.40
CA ASP A 79 -10.52 -0.49 3.32
C ASP A 79 -9.07 -0.11 3.01
N ILE A 80 -8.16 -1.05 3.25
CA ILE A 80 -6.72 -0.90 2.99
C ILE A 80 -6.20 -2.17 2.33
N TYR A 81 -5.73 -2.06 1.09
CA TYR A 81 -5.09 -3.16 0.37
C TYR A 81 -3.58 -3.04 0.42
N ASP A 82 -2.94 -4.04 1.01
CA ASP A 82 -1.50 -4.20 0.95
C ASP A 82 -1.12 -5.02 -0.28
N ARG A 83 -0.55 -4.35 -1.29
CA ARG A 83 -0.03 -4.94 -2.54
C ARG A 83 1.50 -5.01 -2.54
N THR A 84 2.12 -5.06 -1.36
CA THR A 84 3.58 -5.13 -1.22
C THR A 84 4.17 -6.29 -2.03
N GLU A 85 5.21 -5.98 -2.82
CA GLU A 85 5.91 -6.97 -3.64
C GLU A 85 7.23 -7.38 -3.00
N ALA A 86 7.51 -8.68 -2.92
CA ALA A 86 8.83 -9.21 -2.56
C ALA A 86 9.57 -9.65 -3.83
N LYS A 87 10.83 -9.22 -3.99
CA LYS A 87 11.70 -9.58 -5.13
C LYS A 87 12.99 -10.15 -4.61
N GLU A 88 13.31 -11.37 -5.02
CA GLU A 88 14.62 -11.95 -4.81
C GLU A 88 15.62 -11.36 -5.80
N ILE A 89 16.74 -10.87 -5.29
CA ILE A 89 17.87 -10.40 -6.09
C ILE A 89 19.11 -11.20 -5.69
N THR A 90 19.89 -11.61 -6.68
CA THR A 90 21.21 -12.19 -6.44
C THR A 90 22.23 -11.07 -6.48
N ARG A 91 22.93 -10.85 -5.37
CA ARG A 91 24.08 -9.95 -5.33
C ARG A 91 25.36 -10.76 -5.50
N THR A 92 26.29 -10.19 -6.25
CA THR A 92 27.64 -10.72 -6.41
C THR A 92 28.61 -9.63 -5.95
N THR A 93 29.29 -9.83 -4.82
CA THR A 93 30.49 -9.06 -4.54
C THR A 93 31.68 -9.83 -5.06
N GLY A 94 32.03 -9.50 -6.29
CA GLY A 94 33.38 -9.65 -6.78
C GLY A 94 33.82 -8.25 -7.18
N SER A 95 34.96 -7.78 -6.67
CA SER A 95 35.63 -6.67 -7.32
C SER A 95 35.90 -7.08 -8.75
N ALA A 96 35.08 -6.61 -9.70
CA ALA A 96 35.39 -6.62 -11.12
C ALA A 96 36.53 -5.63 -11.40
N PHE A 97 37.60 -5.66 -10.61
CA PHE A 97 38.93 -5.41 -11.13
C PHE A 97 39.32 -6.70 -11.84
N GLY A 98 38.76 -6.91 -13.05
CA GLY A 98 39.51 -7.66 -14.04
C GLY A 98 40.89 -7.01 -14.17
N PRO A 99 41.94 -7.73 -14.61
CA PRO A 99 43.18 -7.07 -14.96
C PRO A 99 42.82 -5.96 -15.96
N THR A 100 42.90 -4.70 -15.54
CA THR A 100 42.97 -3.61 -16.50
C THR A 100 44.30 -3.86 -17.18
N TYR A 101 44.25 -4.57 -18.30
CA TYR A 101 45.30 -4.48 -19.30
C TYR A 101 45.27 -3.01 -19.74
N TYR A 102 46.00 -2.18 -19.01
CA TYR A 102 46.53 -0.91 -19.50
C TYR A 102 47.57 -1.28 -20.57
N GLY A 103 47.08 -1.91 -21.64
CA GLY A 103 47.81 -2.12 -22.86
C GLY A 103 47.87 -0.78 -23.56
N GLY A 104 48.96 -0.05 -23.34
CA GLY A 104 49.37 1.00 -24.24
C GLY A 104 49.81 2.29 -23.58
N TYR A 105 51.13 2.47 -23.55
CA TYR A 105 51.83 3.75 -23.70
C TYR A 105 51.81 4.72 -22.53
N GLY A 106 52.53 4.36 -21.47
CA GLY A 106 53.03 5.30 -20.46
C GLY A 106 54.46 4.94 -20.06
N MET A 107 55.42 5.25 -20.94
CA MET A 107 56.85 5.18 -20.62
C MET A 107 57.17 6.11 -19.45
N TYR A 108 57.71 5.57 -18.36
CA TYR A 108 58.60 6.31 -17.46
C TYR A 108 59.83 5.45 -17.17
N PRO A 109 61.02 5.81 -17.69
CA PRO A 109 62.26 5.14 -17.37
C PRO A 109 62.88 5.83 -16.15
N TYR A 110 62.85 5.20 -14.98
CA TYR A 110 63.83 5.52 -13.94
C TYR A 110 64.59 4.26 -13.55
N TYR A 111 65.91 4.40 -13.68
CA TYR A 111 66.94 3.41 -13.50
C TYR A 111 66.87 2.73 -12.12
N SER A 112 66.84 1.40 -12.13
CA SER A 112 67.37 0.58 -11.04
C SER A 112 68.11 -0.60 -11.66
N ARG A 113 69.45 -0.45 -11.74
CA ARG A 113 70.37 -1.54 -12.03
C ARG A 113 70.52 -2.33 -10.75
N TYR A 114 69.78 -3.43 -10.61
CA TYR A 114 70.25 -4.71 -10.04
C TYR A 114 69.07 -5.69 -9.97
N SER A 115 69.19 -6.78 -10.75
CA SER A 115 68.70 -8.13 -10.44
C SER A 115 67.25 -8.32 -10.00
N THR A 116 66.35 -8.63 -10.94
CA THR A 116 65.77 -9.97 -11.17
C THR A 116 64.55 -9.84 -12.09
N PHE A 117 64.54 -10.59 -13.19
CA PHE A 117 63.35 -10.83 -14.02
C PHE A 117 62.38 -11.71 -13.22
N GLY A 118 61.69 -11.12 -12.24
CA GLY A 118 60.58 -11.74 -11.55
C GLY A 118 59.29 -11.44 -12.30
N VAL A 119 58.83 -12.37 -13.15
CA VAL A 119 57.44 -12.40 -13.60
C VAL A 119 56.61 -12.81 -12.38
N GLY A 120 56.37 -11.87 -11.48
CA GLY A 120 55.49 -12.06 -10.33
C GLY A 120 54.06 -12.13 -10.82
N ALA A 121 53.58 -13.33 -11.15
CA ALA A 121 52.15 -13.59 -11.25
C ALA A 121 51.55 -13.43 -9.84
N SER A 122 51.12 -12.22 -9.50
CA SER A 122 50.33 -11.99 -8.29
C SER A 122 48.94 -12.59 -8.52
N PHE A 123 48.76 -13.84 -8.11
CA PHE A 123 47.45 -14.47 -8.04
C PHE A 123 46.69 -13.87 -6.84
N ASN A 124 46.03 -12.73 -7.05
CA ASN A 124 44.98 -12.34 -6.12
C ASN A 124 43.86 -13.37 -6.27
N THR A 125 43.60 -14.15 -5.23
CA THR A 125 42.41 -15.02 -5.17
C THR A 125 41.19 -14.11 -5.15
N ILE A 126 40.59 -13.92 -6.32
CA ILE A 126 39.30 -13.25 -6.46
C ILE A 126 38.27 -14.19 -5.84
N SER A 127 37.93 -13.97 -4.56
CA SER A 127 36.74 -14.56 -3.97
C SER A 127 35.54 -13.77 -4.48
N THR A 128 34.69 -14.42 -5.26
CA THR A 128 33.37 -13.87 -5.61
C THR A 128 32.35 -14.46 -4.66
N ASP A 129 31.87 -13.64 -3.74
CA ASP A 129 30.77 -14.05 -2.87
C ASP A 129 29.46 -13.73 -3.57
N THR A 130 28.59 -14.74 -3.68
CA THR A 130 27.23 -14.59 -4.20
C THR A 130 26.24 -14.92 -3.11
N TRP A 131 25.23 -14.07 -2.94
CA TRP A 131 24.13 -14.34 -2.03
C TRP A 131 22.82 -13.82 -2.60
N ASN A 132 21.72 -14.45 -2.20
CA ASN A 132 20.38 -13.99 -2.51
C ASN A 132 19.88 -13.09 -1.38
N GLU A 133 19.23 -11.98 -1.74
CA GLU A 133 18.57 -11.06 -0.83
C GLU A 133 17.14 -10.83 -1.31
N THR A 134 16.17 -10.88 -0.41
CA THR A 134 14.77 -10.54 -0.71
C THR A 134 14.51 -9.08 -0.38
N LEU A 135 14.23 -8.27 -1.40
CA LEU A 135 13.83 -6.87 -1.26
C LEU A 135 12.30 -6.75 -1.26
N VAL A 136 11.77 -5.96 -0.32
CA VAL A 136 10.32 -5.77 -0.15
C VAL A 136 9.94 -4.35 -0.57
N TYR A 137 9.02 -4.20 -1.53
CA TYR A 137 8.58 -2.92 -2.08
C TYR A 137 7.14 -2.64 -1.67
N PRO A 138 6.90 -1.83 -0.62
CA PRO A 138 5.55 -1.53 -0.18
C PRO A 138 4.71 -0.81 -1.23
N ASN A 139 3.47 -1.25 -1.38
CA ASN A 139 2.50 -0.66 -2.29
C ASN A 139 1.13 -0.73 -1.62
N ILE A 140 0.67 0.37 -1.04
CA ILE A 140 -0.53 0.38 -0.20
C ILE A 140 -1.62 1.23 -0.86
N ASP A 141 -2.79 0.64 -1.09
CA ASP A 141 -3.99 1.37 -1.48
C ASP A 141 -4.86 1.62 -0.24
N VAL A 142 -5.31 2.85 -0.05
CA VAL A 142 -6.30 3.21 0.96
C VAL A 142 -7.55 3.69 0.23
N LEU A 143 -8.67 3.00 0.44
CA LEU A 143 -9.99 3.39 -0.09
C LEU A 143 -10.71 4.23 0.96
N TYR A 144 -11.20 5.39 0.57
CA TYR A 144 -11.83 6.32 1.51
C TYR A 144 -12.86 7.24 0.84
N THR A 145 -13.73 7.82 1.66
CA THR A 145 -14.63 8.92 1.28
C THR A 145 -14.42 10.11 2.22
N CYS A 146 -14.70 11.32 1.75
CA CYS A 146 -14.63 12.54 2.56
C CYS A 146 -16.04 12.98 2.95
N GLU A 147 -16.41 12.73 4.21
CA GLU A 147 -17.77 12.92 4.72
C GLU A 147 -17.79 13.93 5.89
N ALA A 148 -18.88 14.69 6.00
CA ALA A 148 -19.10 15.55 7.17
C ALA A 148 -19.48 14.72 8.40
N GLU A 149 -20.34 13.72 8.20
CA GLU A 149 -20.73 12.74 9.20
C GLU A 149 -20.54 11.33 8.65
N VAL A 150 -19.91 10.47 9.45
CA VAL A 150 -19.65 9.08 9.08
C VAL A 150 -20.70 8.16 9.68
N TRP A 151 -21.36 7.38 8.84
CA TRP A 151 -22.43 6.46 9.23
C TRP A 151 -21.99 5.01 9.02
N ARG A 152 -22.07 4.17 10.07
CA ARG A 152 -21.67 2.75 10.00
C ARG A 152 -22.71 1.84 10.67
N PRO A 153 -22.90 0.59 10.21
CA PRO A 153 -23.90 -0.34 10.77
C PRO A 153 -23.52 -0.95 12.13
N LYS A 154 -22.32 -0.69 12.66
CA LYS A 154 -21.79 -1.35 13.88
C LYS A 154 -21.93 -2.88 13.84
N VAL A 155 -21.50 -3.47 12.74
CA VAL A 155 -21.43 -4.93 12.53
C VAL A 155 -20.05 -5.26 12.00
N MET A 156 -19.43 -6.32 12.53
CA MET A 156 -18.16 -6.86 12.03
C MET A 156 -18.44 -7.89 10.96
N PHE A 157 -17.76 -7.77 9.83
CA PHE A 157 -17.93 -8.64 8.67
C PHE A 157 -16.63 -9.36 8.32
N ARG A 158 -16.75 -10.58 7.80
CA ARG A 158 -15.69 -11.33 7.14
C ARG A 158 -16.04 -11.50 5.67
N GLU A 159 -15.11 -11.20 4.79
CA GLU A 159 -15.27 -11.51 3.38
C GLU A 159 -15.14 -13.03 3.19
N VAL A 160 -16.15 -13.63 2.56
CA VAL A 160 -16.16 -15.05 2.21
C VAL A 160 -15.87 -15.16 0.72
N PRO A 161 -14.72 -15.75 0.34
CA PRO A 161 -14.36 -15.87 -1.07
C PRO A 161 -15.28 -16.86 -1.82
N ALA A 162 -15.23 -16.79 -3.15
CA ALA A 162 -16.13 -17.56 -4.01
C ALA A 162 -15.98 -19.09 -3.87
N ASP A 163 -14.79 -19.58 -3.56
CA ASP A 163 -14.49 -20.98 -3.32
C ASP A 163 -15.18 -21.53 -2.07
N GLU A 164 -15.16 -20.79 -0.96
CA GLU A 164 -15.93 -21.15 0.25
C GLU A 164 -17.44 -21.14 -0.03
N MET A 165 -17.92 -20.15 -0.79
CA MET A 165 -19.36 -19.98 -1.09
C MET A 165 -19.97 -21.11 -1.92
N LYS A 166 -19.20 -21.77 -2.80
CA LYS A 166 -19.66 -22.85 -3.68
C LYS A 166 -20.31 -24.02 -2.94
N HIS A 167 -19.93 -24.24 -1.70
CA HIS A 167 -20.47 -25.32 -0.86
C HIS A 167 -21.82 -24.97 -0.24
N LEU A 168 -22.14 -23.68 -0.11
CA LEU A 168 -23.35 -23.19 0.54
C LEU A 168 -24.46 -22.87 -0.46
N VAL A 169 -24.07 -22.30 -1.60
CA VAL A 169 -24.97 -21.91 -2.68
C VAL A 169 -24.33 -22.21 -4.02
N LYS A 170 -25.13 -22.46 -5.06
CA LYS A 170 -24.65 -22.57 -6.46
C LYS A 170 -24.11 -21.24 -7.02
N ASP A 171 -23.82 -20.28 -6.15
CA ASP A 171 -23.31 -18.97 -6.49
C ASP A 171 -21.78 -19.04 -6.60
N LEU A 172 -21.24 -18.50 -7.68
CA LEU A 172 -19.81 -18.50 -7.97
C LEU A 172 -19.12 -17.21 -7.50
N LYS A 173 -19.82 -16.36 -6.74
CA LYS A 173 -19.31 -15.09 -6.21
C LYS A 173 -19.19 -15.14 -4.69
N GLY A 174 -18.22 -14.40 -4.15
CA GLY A 174 -18.04 -14.24 -2.70
C GLY A 174 -19.18 -13.49 -2.02
N GLY A 175 -19.18 -13.40 -0.69
CA GLY A 175 -20.20 -12.71 0.10
C GLY A 175 -19.64 -12.17 1.41
N LEU A 176 -20.49 -11.57 2.26
CA LEU A 176 -20.06 -11.04 3.56
C LEU A 176 -20.70 -11.81 4.71
N GLN A 177 -19.89 -12.53 5.49
CA GLN A 177 -20.36 -13.19 6.70
C GLN A 177 -20.36 -12.23 7.87
N VAL A 178 -21.46 -12.19 8.63
CA VAL A 178 -21.57 -11.49 9.91
C VAL A 178 -20.72 -12.24 10.93
N GLN A 179 -19.61 -11.63 11.36
CA GLN A 179 -18.78 -12.19 12.43
C GLN A 179 -19.37 -11.89 13.79
N LYS A 180 -19.81 -10.63 13.99
CA LYS A 180 -20.30 -10.14 15.28
C LYS A 180 -21.18 -8.92 15.08
N VAL A 181 -22.32 -8.91 15.75
CA VAL A 181 -23.15 -7.71 15.89
C VAL A 181 -22.82 -7.06 17.22
N ILE A 182 -22.40 -5.79 17.20
CA ILE A 182 -22.04 -5.08 18.44
C ILE A 182 -23.31 -4.92 19.30
N ALA A 183 -23.18 -5.08 20.63
CA ALA A 183 -24.33 -5.16 21.53
C ALA A 183 -25.22 -3.89 21.52
N ASP A 184 -24.65 -2.71 21.28
CA ASP A 184 -25.36 -1.44 21.15
C ASP A 184 -25.75 -1.10 19.70
N SER A 185 -25.56 -2.02 18.76
CA SER A 185 -25.88 -1.82 17.35
C SER A 185 -27.39 -1.78 17.13
N PRO A 186 -27.91 -0.89 16.25
CA PRO A 186 -29.31 -0.92 15.84
C PRO A 186 -29.70 -2.19 15.07
N ASN A 187 -28.73 -3.07 14.78
CA ASN A 187 -28.91 -4.32 14.04
C ASN A 187 -28.89 -5.57 14.94
N HIS A 188 -28.83 -5.45 16.27
CA HIS A 188 -28.71 -6.58 17.21
C HIS A 188 -29.80 -7.65 17.05
N ASN A 189 -31.02 -7.26 16.69
CA ASN A 189 -32.15 -8.17 16.48
C ASN A 189 -32.48 -8.40 14.98
N VAL A 190 -31.59 -7.96 14.09
CA VAL A 190 -31.82 -7.97 12.63
C VAL A 190 -30.96 -9.02 11.95
N LEU A 191 -29.70 -9.13 12.38
CA LEU A 191 -28.73 -10.10 11.88
C LEU A 191 -28.20 -10.94 13.04
N ASP A 192 -27.84 -12.18 12.73
CA ASP A 192 -27.25 -13.11 13.69
C ASP A 192 -25.81 -13.42 13.24
N GLU A 193 -24.96 -13.83 14.18
CA GLU A 193 -23.61 -14.30 13.84
C GLU A 193 -23.70 -15.50 12.90
N GLY A 194 -22.89 -15.48 11.84
CA GLY A 194 -22.87 -16.51 10.80
C GLY A 194 -23.77 -16.22 9.59
N ASP A 195 -24.67 -15.23 9.65
CA ASP A 195 -25.45 -14.79 8.48
C ASP A 195 -24.53 -14.37 7.33
N ILE A 196 -24.90 -14.69 6.09
CA ILE A 196 -24.10 -14.31 4.91
C ILE A 196 -24.89 -13.35 4.03
N ILE A 197 -24.50 -12.08 4.03
CA ILE A 197 -25.04 -11.05 3.15
C ILE A 197 -24.54 -11.29 1.72
N LEU A 198 -25.50 -11.31 0.79
CA LEU A 198 -25.26 -11.53 -0.63
C LEU A 198 -25.49 -10.27 -1.45
N ARG A 199 -26.52 -9.50 -1.12
CA ARG A 199 -26.90 -8.29 -1.87
C ARG A 199 -27.28 -7.17 -0.93
N ALA A 200 -27.07 -5.95 -1.38
CA ALA A 200 -27.54 -4.74 -0.73
C ALA A 200 -28.17 -3.81 -1.78
N ASN A 201 -29.38 -3.33 -1.51
CA ASN A 201 -30.20 -2.55 -2.44
C ASN A 201 -30.29 -3.21 -3.84
N GLY A 202 -30.39 -4.54 -3.89
CA GLY A 202 -30.44 -5.34 -5.12
C GLY A 202 -29.10 -5.56 -5.82
N VAL A 203 -28.04 -4.84 -5.43
CA VAL A 203 -26.68 -4.96 -5.99
C VAL A 203 -25.93 -6.08 -5.29
N ARG A 204 -25.12 -6.85 -6.04
CA ARG A 204 -24.24 -7.88 -5.46
C ARG A 204 -23.16 -7.22 -4.61
N ILE A 205 -22.93 -7.75 -3.42
CA ILE A 205 -21.85 -7.32 -2.53
C ILE A 205 -20.96 -8.50 -2.22
N ASP A 206 -19.66 -8.34 -2.45
CA ASP A 206 -18.62 -9.33 -2.12
C ASP A 206 -17.47 -8.74 -1.31
N ARG A 207 -17.46 -7.41 -1.10
CA ARG A 207 -16.45 -6.71 -0.28
C ARG A 207 -17.09 -5.85 0.79
N VAL A 208 -16.43 -5.75 1.94
CA VAL A 208 -16.96 -5.00 3.10
C VAL A 208 -17.13 -3.52 2.77
N TYR A 209 -16.16 -2.93 2.05
CA TYR A 209 -16.22 -1.51 1.68
C TYR A 209 -17.44 -1.17 0.83
N GLN A 210 -17.88 -2.08 -0.05
CA GLN A 210 -19.04 -1.86 -0.92
C GLN A 210 -20.32 -1.71 -0.08
N LEU A 211 -20.51 -2.56 0.94
CA LEU A 211 -21.65 -2.43 1.85
C LEU A 211 -21.59 -1.13 2.65
N ILE A 212 -20.41 -0.79 3.15
CA ILE A 212 -20.20 0.39 3.99
C ILE A 212 -20.45 1.68 3.20
N HIS A 213 -20.01 1.73 1.94
CA HIS A 213 -20.20 2.88 1.07
C HIS A 213 -21.68 3.19 0.77
N LEU A 214 -22.59 2.23 0.98
CA LEU A 214 -24.03 2.47 0.83
C LEU A 214 -24.63 3.29 1.98
N PHE A 215 -23.93 3.42 3.11
CA PHE A 215 -24.35 4.24 4.23
C PHE A 215 -23.81 5.66 4.08
N SER A 216 -24.71 6.63 4.17
CA SER A 216 -24.38 8.06 4.15
C SER A 216 -25.41 8.85 4.96
N ASP A 217 -25.19 10.15 5.15
CA ASP A 217 -26.16 11.01 5.83
C ASP A 217 -27.58 10.94 5.18
N LYS A 218 -27.62 10.78 3.86
CA LYS A 218 -28.88 10.64 3.09
C LYS A 218 -29.44 9.21 3.08
N SER A 219 -28.62 8.21 3.38
CA SER A 219 -28.95 6.79 3.29
C SER A 219 -28.51 6.07 4.55
N ARG A 220 -29.31 6.24 5.62
CA ARG A 220 -29.02 5.64 6.94
C ARG A 220 -29.53 4.21 7.07
N GLN A 221 -30.24 3.72 6.06
CA GLN A 221 -30.82 2.39 6.01
C GLN A 221 -30.52 1.72 4.68
N VAL A 222 -30.16 0.43 4.71
CA VAL A 222 -29.80 -0.35 3.52
C VAL A 222 -30.54 -1.68 3.56
N LYS A 223 -31.30 -2.00 2.51
CA LYS A 223 -31.98 -3.29 2.41
C LYS A 223 -30.99 -4.35 1.97
N VAL A 224 -30.84 -5.42 2.73
CA VAL A 224 -29.93 -6.53 2.43
C VAL A 224 -30.68 -7.83 2.17
N GLU A 225 -30.16 -8.63 1.26
CA GLU A 225 -30.52 -10.04 1.09
C GLU A 225 -29.39 -10.88 1.66
N PHE A 226 -29.73 -11.82 2.55
CA PHE A 226 -28.75 -12.64 3.25
C PHE A 226 -29.21 -14.10 3.34
N LEU A 227 -28.28 -15.00 3.65
CA LEU A 227 -28.53 -16.40 3.92
C LEU A 227 -28.47 -16.67 5.41
N ARG A 228 -29.48 -17.38 5.92
CA ARG A 228 -29.50 -17.99 7.25
C ARG A 228 -29.98 -19.41 7.10
N GLU A 229 -29.20 -20.38 7.58
CA GLU A 229 -29.56 -21.81 7.51
C GLU A 229 -29.91 -22.28 6.09
N GLY A 230 -29.17 -21.77 5.08
CA GLY A 230 -29.40 -22.08 3.67
C GLY A 230 -30.62 -21.41 3.04
N GLN A 231 -31.42 -20.65 3.80
CA GLN A 231 -32.58 -19.93 3.29
C GLN A 231 -32.24 -18.46 3.02
N LYS A 232 -32.73 -17.93 1.89
CA LYS A 232 -32.62 -16.50 1.58
C LYS A 232 -33.64 -15.72 2.39
N LYS A 233 -33.16 -14.69 3.09
CA LYS A 233 -33.96 -13.75 3.88
C LYS A 233 -33.62 -12.31 3.46
N THR A 234 -34.50 -11.39 3.83
CA THR A 234 -34.29 -9.95 3.60
C THR A 234 -34.43 -9.19 4.89
N ALA A 235 -33.56 -8.22 5.11
CA ALA A 235 -33.61 -7.33 6.26
C ALA A 235 -33.25 -5.90 5.84
N THR A 236 -33.54 -4.93 6.72
CA THR A 236 -33.09 -3.54 6.55
C THR A 236 -32.07 -3.24 7.63
N LEU A 237 -30.82 -3.02 7.23
CA LEU A 237 -29.75 -2.62 8.13
C LEU A 237 -29.83 -1.12 8.39
N LYS A 238 -29.58 -0.73 9.62
CA LYS A 238 -29.51 0.67 10.05
C LYS A 238 -28.06 1.03 10.38
N SER A 239 -27.75 2.32 10.30
CA SER A 239 -26.45 2.86 10.68
C SER A 239 -26.57 3.85 11.83
N ASP A 240 -25.48 3.95 12.59
CA ASP A 240 -25.27 4.97 13.61
C ASP A 240 -24.19 5.96 13.15
N ASN A 241 -24.29 7.19 13.63
CA ASN A 241 -23.25 8.19 13.46
C ASN A 241 -22.04 7.83 14.34
N VAL A 242 -20.90 7.59 13.70
CA VAL A 242 -19.63 7.21 14.35
C VAL A 242 -18.53 8.24 14.08
N THR A 243 -18.90 9.47 13.74
CA THR A 243 -17.96 10.53 13.33
C THR A 243 -16.90 10.82 14.40
N SER A 244 -17.29 10.86 15.68
CA SER A 244 -16.36 11.10 16.79
C SER A 244 -15.30 9.99 16.89
N PHE A 245 -15.72 8.73 16.81
CA PHE A 245 -14.83 7.57 16.85
C PHE A 245 -13.83 7.59 15.69
N VAL A 246 -14.30 7.91 14.47
CA VAL A 246 -13.42 8.04 13.31
C VAL A 246 -12.45 9.22 13.49
N GLY A 247 -12.93 10.36 13.98
CA GLY A 247 -12.09 11.53 14.27
C GLY A 247 -10.99 11.25 15.32
N GLU A 248 -11.25 10.41 16.31
CA GLU A 248 -10.22 9.97 17.25
C GLU A 248 -9.16 9.08 16.58
N ALA A 249 -9.58 8.17 15.70
CA ALA A 249 -8.66 7.35 14.91
C ALA A 249 -7.79 8.22 13.98
N GLU A 250 -8.37 9.23 13.32
CA GLU A 250 -7.63 10.19 12.50
C GLU A 250 -6.56 10.93 13.31
N LYS A 251 -6.92 11.45 14.49
CA LYS A 251 -5.96 12.16 15.36
C LYS A 251 -4.77 11.28 15.72
N LYS A 252 -5.00 9.99 15.96
CA LYS A 252 -3.93 9.02 16.23
C LYS A 252 -3.03 8.85 15.00
N ILE A 253 -3.60 8.65 13.82
CA ILE A 253 -2.86 8.49 12.56
C ILE A 253 -2.03 9.75 12.26
N ILE A 254 -2.63 10.95 12.39
CA ILE A 254 -1.93 12.23 12.24
C ILE A 254 -0.77 12.32 13.24
N GLY A 255 -1.02 12.05 14.52
CA GLY A 255 0.00 12.10 15.56
C GLY A 255 1.18 11.16 15.29
N ASP A 256 0.91 9.95 14.79
CA ASP A 256 1.95 8.97 14.46
C ASP A 256 2.72 9.34 13.18
N ALA A 257 2.04 9.90 12.17
CA ALA A 257 2.66 10.38 10.94
C ALA A 257 3.55 11.60 11.21
N CYS A 258 3.10 12.57 12.00
CA CYS A 258 3.84 13.80 12.32
C CYS A 258 5.13 13.58 13.14
N LYS A 259 5.27 12.40 13.79
CA LYS A 259 6.54 11.99 14.41
C LYS A 259 7.61 11.63 13.38
N LYS A 260 7.23 11.36 12.12
CA LYS A 260 8.16 11.03 11.03
C LYS A 260 8.76 12.29 10.45
N LYS A 261 10.08 12.30 10.29
CA LYS A 261 10.83 13.46 9.75
C LYS A 261 10.27 13.92 8.40
N ASP A 262 9.89 12.97 7.54
CA ASP A 262 9.42 13.24 6.19
C ASP A 262 8.05 13.94 6.13
N VAL A 263 7.25 13.86 7.21
CA VAL A 263 5.90 14.42 7.28
C VAL A 263 5.84 15.65 8.20
N LYS A 264 6.84 15.87 9.05
CA LYS A 264 6.84 16.90 10.10
C LYS A 264 6.55 18.32 9.62
N GLU A 265 6.91 18.65 8.37
CA GLU A 265 6.69 19.98 7.80
C GLU A 265 5.27 20.20 7.25
N ASN A 266 4.45 19.14 7.19
CA ASN A 266 3.07 19.17 6.72
C ASN A 266 2.21 20.13 7.56
N LYS A 267 1.24 20.79 6.93
CA LYS A 267 0.33 21.74 7.59
C LYS A 267 -0.46 21.09 8.72
N LEU A 268 -0.86 19.83 8.57
CA LEU A 268 -1.60 19.10 9.61
C LEU A 268 -0.78 18.81 10.86
N CYS A 269 0.56 18.86 10.78
CA CYS A 269 1.45 18.62 11.91
C CYS A 269 1.76 19.88 12.73
N LYS A 270 1.26 21.04 12.31
CA LYS A 270 1.53 22.34 12.96
C LYS A 270 0.43 22.79 13.92
N ASN A 271 -0.68 22.04 13.98
CA ASN A 271 -1.84 22.29 14.83
C ASN A 271 -1.86 21.31 15.99
#